data_AF-A0A965U1D1-F1
#
_entry.id   AF-A0A965U1D1-F1
#
_cell.length_a   1.000
_cell.length_b   1.000
_cell.length_c   1.000
_cell.angle_alpha   90.00
_cell.angle_beta   90.00
_cell.angle_gamma   90.00
#
_symmetry.space_group_name_H-M   'P 1'
#
loop_
_entity.id
_entity.type
_entity.pdbx_description
1 polymer ?
#
loop_
_entity_poly.entity_id
_entity_poly.type
_entity_poly.pdbx_seq_one_letter_code
_entity_poly.pdbx_strand_id
1 'polypeptide(L)'
;MKNLNKSFMAVKVGKESVEGAFKMYKGMAAFNIVAVNPTKAELEALTGREIENAPEYVGRTEEGKEQVRVVFYAKTAPDAKLNKGIELLIPISFMLTKDFKIGQTSGKCQIIDKFGRTAWATKEELQSKSIPQYTSGPANISADYRPAWQGDEFLIDFLIQWLNIPNPANYKDGKWIMKEDPSDSEVSLDMAALFKGDVKELKELVTLAAAYTVKGAVGIRTVDNENGTRQYQAVFTRKFAKNAVTDYSKIDAAIADFQSNGGAPGTEFSTQPLHENVVEATSFAASDNDPLGAATAPTATPWG
;
A
#
# COMPACT_ATOMS: atom_id res chain seq x y z
N MET A 1 24.91 -0.16 64.93
CA MET A 1 23.69 -0.75 64.34
C MET A 1 23.95 -0.95 62.86
N LYS A 2 23.81 -2.20 62.37
CA LYS A 2 24.03 -2.55 60.95
C LYS A 2 22.92 -1.94 60.09
N ASN A 3 23.31 -1.18 59.06
CA ASN A 3 22.45 -0.87 57.94
C ASN A 3 22.02 -2.17 57.27
N LEU A 4 20.73 -2.47 57.29
CA LEU A 4 20.10 -3.39 56.34
C LEU A 4 19.20 -2.58 55.42
N ASN A 5 19.82 -2.01 54.37
CA ASN A 5 19.11 -1.71 53.13
C ASN A 5 18.74 -3.06 52.49
N LYS A 6 17.51 -3.50 52.65
CA LYS A 6 16.89 -4.48 51.75
C LYS A 6 15.91 -3.75 50.85
N SER A 7 16.41 -3.36 49.68
CA SER A 7 15.59 -3.02 48.52
C SER A 7 14.74 -4.25 48.17
N PHE A 8 13.45 -4.21 48.49
CA PHE A 8 12.49 -5.11 47.87
C PHE A 8 11.97 -4.46 46.58
N MET A 9 12.29 -5.11 45.46
CA MET A 9 11.46 -5.22 44.26
C MET A 9 11.16 -3.92 43.49
N ALA A 10 11.93 -3.66 42.45
CA ALA A 10 11.55 -2.80 41.33
C ALA A 10 10.50 -3.52 40.44
N VAL A 11 9.30 -3.74 40.97
CA VAL A 11 8.17 -4.29 40.20
C VAL A 11 7.27 -3.13 39.81
N LYS A 12 7.23 -2.81 38.52
CA LYS A 12 6.24 -1.89 37.95
C LYS A 12 5.00 -2.68 37.56
N VAL A 13 3.83 -2.22 37.97
CA VAL A 13 2.55 -2.77 37.51
C VAL A 13 2.35 -2.33 36.07
N GLY A 14 2.29 -3.29 35.13
CA GLY A 14 1.95 -3.05 33.73
C GLY A 14 0.44 -2.84 33.55
N LYS A 15 0.00 -2.50 32.33
CA LYS A 15 -1.43 -2.46 31.99
C LYS A 15 -2.08 -3.83 32.21
N GLU A 16 -3.35 -3.83 32.58
CA GLU A 16 -4.19 -5.02 32.67
C GLU A 16 -4.15 -5.82 31.35
N SER A 17 -3.93 -7.13 31.45
CA SER A 17 -3.96 -8.03 30.30
C SER A 17 -5.41 -8.34 29.96
N VAL A 18 -5.92 -7.70 28.92
CA VAL A 18 -7.23 -8.02 28.32
C VAL A 18 -7.04 -9.00 27.17
N GLU A 19 -7.91 -10.02 27.06
CA GLU A 19 -8.00 -10.85 25.85
C GLU A 19 -8.45 -9.97 24.68
N GLY A 20 -7.49 -9.55 23.85
CA GLY A 20 -7.76 -8.79 22.64
C GLY A 20 -7.75 -9.69 21.41
N ALA A 21 -8.91 -10.11 20.92
CA ALA A 21 -9.02 -10.59 19.55
C ALA A 21 -8.98 -9.36 18.62
N PHE A 22 -7.82 -9.09 18.01
CA PHE A 22 -7.72 -8.01 17.02
C PHE A 22 -8.35 -8.48 15.70
N LYS A 23 -9.48 -7.87 15.35
CA LYS A 23 -10.17 -8.17 14.08
C LYS A 23 -9.34 -7.67 12.90
N MET A 24 -9.02 -8.59 12.00
CA MET A 24 -8.44 -8.27 10.70
C MET A 24 -9.54 -8.15 9.67
N TYR A 25 -9.30 -7.33 8.64
CA TYR A 25 -10.28 -6.99 7.62
C TYR A 25 -9.60 -7.03 6.26
N LYS A 26 -10.33 -7.42 5.23
CA LYS A 26 -9.87 -7.38 3.84
C LYS A 26 -11.02 -6.95 2.94
N GLY A 27 -10.68 -6.48 1.73
CA GLY A 27 -11.67 -5.97 0.79
C GLY A 27 -11.41 -4.55 0.33
N MET A 28 -12.22 -4.09 -0.61
CA MET A 28 -12.26 -2.70 -1.03
C MET A 28 -12.86 -1.85 0.08
N ALA A 29 -12.15 -0.77 0.41
CA ALA A 29 -12.58 0.22 1.37
C ALA A 29 -12.55 1.61 0.74
N ALA A 30 -13.46 2.46 1.19
CA ALA A 30 -13.53 3.87 0.86
C ALA A 30 -12.95 4.67 2.03
N PHE A 31 -12.01 5.56 1.74
CA PHE A 31 -11.23 6.27 2.74
C PHE A 31 -11.33 7.79 2.60
N ASN A 32 -11.37 8.49 3.73
CA ASN A 32 -10.96 9.88 3.81
C ASN A 32 -9.54 9.94 4.37
N ILE A 33 -8.70 10.78 3.79
CA ILE A 33 -7.32 10.97 4.23
C ILE A 33 -7.30 12.03 5.33
N VAL A 34 -6.68 11.71 6.46
CA VAL A 34 -6.74 12.54 7.68
C VAL A 34 -5.39 13.11 8.08
N ALA A 35 -4.28 12.51 7.65
CA ALA A 35 -2.95 13.03 7.88
C ALA A 35 -1.95 12.51 6.84
N VAL A 36 -0.81 13.17 6.72
CA VAL A 36 0.35 12.71 5.95
C VAL A 36 1.64 12.98 6.73
N ASN A 37 2.51 11.98 6.80
CA ASN A 37 3.76 11.96 7.57
C ASN A 37 3.63 12.70 8.93
N PRO A 38 2.69 12.29 9.80
CA PRO A 38 2.53 12.92 11.10
C PRO A 38 3.82 12.77 11.91
N THR A 39 4.15 13.82 12.66
CA THR A 39 5.14 13.77 13.74
C THR A 39 4.69 12.77 14.81
N LYS A 40 5.60 12.42 15.73
CA LYS A 40 5.27 11.55 16.87
C LYS A 40 4.02 12.06 17.61
N ALA A 41 3.99 13.33 18.00
CA ALA A 41 2.87 13.91 18.74
C ALA A 41 1.56 13.92 17.94
N GLU A 42 1.60 14.28 16.65
CA GLU A 42 0.42 14.23 15.78
C GLU A 42 -0.11 12.79 15.64
N LEU A 43 0.79 11.80 15.57
CA LEU A 43 0.43 10.40 15.40
C LEU A 43 -0.12 9.77 16.68
N GLU A 44 0.45 10.10 17.84
CA GLU A 44 -0.08 9.71 19.15
C GLU A 44 -1.49 10.27 19.36
N ALA A 45 -1.70 11.55 19.01
CA ALA A 45 -3.01 12.18 19.06
C ALA A 45 -4.01 11.51 18.09
N LEU A 46 -3.57 11.15 16.88
CA LEU A 46 -4.41 10.52 15.86
C LEU A 46 -4.82 9.09 16.24
N THR A 47 -3.90 8.32 16.83
CA THR A 47 -4.12 6.90 17.15
C THR A 47 -4.61 6.65 18.57
N GLY A 48 -4.48 7.63 19.46
CA GLY A 48 -4.77 7.49 20.89
C GLY A 48 -3.81 6.54 21.62
N ARG A 49 -2.61 6.32 21.09
CA ARG A 49 -1.61 5.38 21.61
C ARG A 49 -0.29 6.09 21.82
N GLU A 50 0.43 5.68 22.85
CA GLU A 50 1.82 6.09 23.07
C GLU A 50 2.71 5.37 22.07
N ILE A 51 3.63 6.11 21.45
CA ILE A 51 4.55 5.59 20.44
C ILE A 51 5.95 5.66 21.03
N GLU A 52 6.69 4.56 21.01
CA GLU A 52 8.02 4.53 21.59
C GLU A 52 8.98 5.44 20.81
N ASN A 53 9.10 5.22 19.50
CA ASN A 53 10.05 5.90 18.62
C ASN A 53 9.37 6.84 17.63
N ALA A 54 9.98 8.01 17.39
CA ALA A 54 9.48 8.93 16.37
C ALA A 54 9.52 8.27 14.98
N PRO A 55 8.50 8.47 14.13
CA PRO A 55 8.52 7.96 12.76
C PRO A 55 9.68 8.56 11.95
N GLU A 56 10.44 7.70 11.28
CA GLU A 56 11.49 8.09 10.33
C GLU A 56 10.95 7.97 8.90
N TYR A 57 10.87 9.10 8.20
CA TYR A 57 10.33 9.15 6.85
C TYR A 57 11.39 9.36 5.76
N VAL A 58 12.60 9.81 6.11
CA VAL A 58 13.69 10.01 5.15
C VAL A 58 14.84 9.10 5.54
N GLY A 59 15.47 8.48 4.55
CA GLY A 59 16.57 7.57 4.75
C GLY A 59 17.42 7.43 3.50
N ARG A 60 18.24 6.37 3.49
CA ARG A 60 19.02 5.96 2.32
C ARG A 60 18.88 4.46 2.12
N THR A 61 18.94 4.03 0.88
CA THR A 61 19.09 2.61 0.54
C THR A 61 20.47 2.11 0.94
N GLU A 62 20.67 0.79 0.93
CA GLU A 62 21.99 0.17 1.14
C GLU A 62 23.03 0.66 0.12
N GLU A 63 22.59 0.99 -1.09
CA GLU A 63 23.41 1.58 -2.16
C GLU A 63 23.64 3.10 -2.00
N GLY A 64 23.19 3.70 -0.89
CA GLY A 64 23.38 5.11 -0.57
C GLY A 64 22.45 6.08 -1.31
N LYS A 65 21.42 5.59 -2.01
CA LYS A 65 20.43 6.44 -2.71
C LYS A 65 19.47 7.06 -1.71
N GLU A 66 19.13 8.34 -1.89
CA GLU A 66 18.13 9.02 -1.04
C GLU A 66 16.77 8.34 -1.16
N GLN A 67 16.09 8.19 -0.03
CA GLN A 67 14.79 7.53 0.05
C GLN A 67 13.85 8.34 0.93
N VAL A 68 12.58 8.44 0.52
CA VAL A 68 11.52 9.00 1.35
C VAL A 68 10.32 8.07 1.39
N ARG A 69 9.74 7.90 2.57
CA ARG A 69 8.48 7.23 2.81
C ARG A 69 7.39 8.29 3.00
N VAL A 70 6.44 8.31 2.09
CA VAL A 70 5.24 9.15 2.18
C VAL A 70 4.10 8.29 2.70
N VAL A 71 3.64 8.57 3.91
CA VAL A 71 2.63 7.80 4.64
C VAL A 71 1.40 8.66 4.83
N PHE A 72 0.31 8.30 4.15
CA PHE A 72 -1.01 8.87 4.37
C PHE A 72 -1.75 8.04 5.40
N TYR A 73 -2.32 8.67 6.42
CA TYR A 73 -3.24 8.01 7.33
C TYR A 73 -4.66 8.17 6.78
N ALA A 74 -5.31 7.03 6.58
CA ALA A 74 -6.63 6.93 5.98
C ALA A 74 -7.62 6.40 7.00
N LYS A 75 -8.73 7.11 7.20
CA LYS A 75 -9.89 6.62 7.97
C LYS A 75 -10.95 6.13 7.00
N THR A 76 -11.59 5.00 7.28
CA THR A 76 -12.78 4.56 6.53
C THR A 76 -13.84 5.65 6.54
N ALA A 77 -14.31 6.03 5.36
CA ALA A 77 -15.37 7.01 5.20
C ALA A 77 -16.67 6.50 5.87
N PRO A 78 -17.27 7.26 6.81
CA PRO A 78 -18.34 6.76 7.67
C PRO A 78 -19.61 6.40 6.88
N ASP A 79 -19.95 7.17 5.84
CA ASP A 79 -21.19 6.99 5.07
C ASP A 79 -21.03 6.04 3.88
N ALA A 80 -19.84 5.48 3.67
CA ALA A 80 -19.58 4.62 2.53
C ALA A 80 -20.11 3.20 2.79
N LYS A 81 -21.19 2.83 2.09
CA LYS A 81 -21.77 1.45 2.11
C LYS A 81 -20.73 0.36 1.86
N LEU A 82 -19.69 0.67 1.09
CA LEU A 82 -18.56 -0.22 0.80
C LEU A 82 -17.84 -0.70 2.07
N ASN A 83 -17.79 0.13 3.11
CA ASN A 83 -17.09 -0.15 4.37
C ASN A 83 -17.91 -1.01 5.33
N LYS A 84 -19.21 -1.21 5.09
CA LYS A 84 -20.12 -2.00 5.97
C LYS A 84 -20.07 -1.58 7.46
N GLY A 85 -19.88 -0.29 7.74
CA GLY A 85 -19.78 0.22 9.11
C GLY A 85 -18.47 -0.15 9.83
N ILE A 86 -17.50 -0.75 9.14
CA ILE A 86 -16.19 -1.05 9.70
C ILE A 86 -15.39 0.24 9.80
N GLU A 87 -14.94 0.56 11.01
CA GLU A 87 -14.06 1.70 11.27
C GLU A 87 -12.60 1.26 11.33
N LEU A 88 -11.79 1.77 10.38
CA LEU A 88 -10.34 1.58 10.35
C LEU A 88 -9.63 2.92 10.27
N LEU A 89 -8.50 3.00 10.96
CA LEU A 89 -7.43 3.97 10.71
C LEU A 89 -6.21 3.18 10.24
N ILE A 90 -5.81 3.36 8.99
CA ILE A 90 -4.75 2.56 8.36
C ILE A 90 -3.71 3.46 7.67
N PRO A 91 -2.40 3.17 7.80
CA PRO A 91 -1.38 3.86 7.05
C PRO A 91 -1.27 3.31 5.62
N ILE A 92 -1.29 4.20 4.64
CA ILE A 92 -1.00 3.95 3.22
C ILE A 92 0.41 4.49 2.96
N SER A 93 1.39 3.59 2.80
CA SER A 93 2.81 3.95 2.69
C SER A 93 3.35 3.80 1.27
N PHE A 94 3.83 4.88 0.69
CA PHE A 94 4.55 4.92 -0.57
C PHE A 94 6.04 5.07 -0.30
N MET A 95 6.86 4.16 -0.82
CA MET A 95 8.31 4.25 -0.75
C MET A 95 8.84 4.83 -2.05
N LEU A 96 9.51 5.98 -1.97
CA LEU A 96 10.16 6.63 -3.10
C LEU A 96 11.68 6.52 -2.94
N THR A 97 12.36 6.11 -4.00
CA THR A 97 13.83 6.10 -4.05
C THR A 97 14.28 7.05 -5.15
N LYS A 98 15.24 7.93 -4.85
CA LYS A 98 15.80 8.90 -5.80
C LYS A 98 16.76 8.22 -6.76
N ASP A 99 16.20 7.33 -7.56
CA ASP A 99 16.87 6.60 -8.61
C ASP A 99 15.87 6.29 -9.72
N PHE A 100 16.34 6.24 -10.95
CA PHE A 100 15.45 6.03 -12.08
C PHE A 100 14.91 4.61 -12.09
N LYS A 101 13.63 4.47 -12.40
CA LYS A 101 13.03 3.15 -12.55
C LYS A 101 13.41 2.54 -13.89
N ILE A 102 14.25 1.51 -13.86
CA ILE A 102 14.71 0.78 -15.04
C ILE A 102 13.99 -0.57 -15.12
N GLY A 103 13.45 -0.90 -16.29
CA GLY A 103 12.82 -2.19 -16.53
C GLY A 103 13.87 -3.30 -16.51
N GLN A 104 13.70 -4.28 -15.64
CA GLN A 104 14.68 -5.36 -15.43
C GLN A 104 15.03 -6.11 -16.72
N THR A 105 14.02 -6.38 -17.55
CA THR A 105 14.20 -7.12 -18.82
C THR A 105 14.55 -6.20 -19.99
N SER A 106 14.00 -4.99 -20.02
CA SER A 106 14.06 -4.11 -21.19
C SER A 106 15.24 -3.15 -21.18
N GLY A 107 15.81 -2.85 -20.00
CA GLY A 107 16.78 -1.76 -19.83
C GLY A 107 16.21 -0.36 -20.09
N LYS A 108 14.90 -0.25 -20.40
CA LYS A 108 14.22 1.02 -20.64
C LYS A 108 13.94 1.74 -19.33
N CYS A 109 13.95 3.05 -19.36
CA CYS A 109 13.60 3.90 -18.23
C CYS A 109 12.09 4.19 -18.24
N GLN A 110 11.43 4.08 -17.10
CA GLN A 110 10.08 4.59 -16.96
C GLN A 110 10.13 6.13 -16.96
N ILE A 111 9.28 6.75 -17.76
CA ILE A 111 9.07 8.19 -17.80
C ILE A 111 7.66 8.51 -17.33
N ILE A 112 7.47 9.72 -16.81
CA ILE A 112 6.19 10.24 -16.34
C ILE A 112 6.00 11.69 -16.82
N ASP A 113 4.81 12.03 -17.29
CA ASP A 113 4.45 13.40 -17.66
C ASP A 113 3.72 14.14 -16.54
N LYS A 114 3.45 15.43 -16.79
CA LYS A 114 2.70 16.30 -15.88
C LYS A 114 1.25 15.88 -15.59
N PHE A 115 0.72 14.87 -16.26
CA PHE A 115 -0.61 14.32 -16.01
C PHE A 115 -0.55 12.96 -15.31
N GLY A 116 0.65 12.53 -14.88
CA GLY A 116 0.88 11.24 -14.25
C GLY A 116 0.82 10.04 -15.19
N ARG A 117 0.83 10.25 -16.52
CA ARG A 117 0.88 9.15 -17.49
C ARG A 117 2.30 8.66 -17.58
N THR A 118 2.47 7.34 -17.55
CA THR A 118 3.80 6.73 -17.66
C THR A 118 4.01 5.96 -18.95
N ALA A 119 5.25 5.93 -19.41
CA ALA A 119 5.70 5.15 -20.55
C ALA A 119 7.10 4.61 -20.29
N TRP A 120 7.58 3.70 -21.14
CA TRP A 120 8.95 3.17 -21.11
C TRP A 120 9.74 3.70 -22.31
N ALA A 121 10.84 4.40 -22.04
CA ALA A 121 11.69 5.05 -23.04
C ALA A 121 13.10 4.44 -23.09
N THR A 122 13.69 4.38 -24.29
CA THR A 122 15.11 4.06 -24.46
C THR A 122 16.00 5.25 -24.06
N LYS A 123 17.31 5.02 -23.97
CA LYS A 123 18.27 6.09 -23.67
C LYS A 123 18.28 7.17 -24.75
N GLU A 124 18.14 6.78 -26.01
CA GLU A 124 18.11 7.67 -27.17
C GLU A 124 16.83 8.52 -27.18
N GLU A 125 15.69 7.91 -26.85
CA GLU A 125 14.40 8.63 -26.71
C GLU A 125 14.47 9.65 -25.57
N LEU A 126 15.08 9.30 -24.44
CA LEU A 126 15.30 10.24 -23.32
C LEU A 126 16.18 11.43 -23.70
N GLN A 127 17.28 11.19 -24.41
CA GLN A 127 18.22 12.23 -24.84
C GLN A 127 17.59 13.19 -25.86
N SER A 128 16.81 12.64 -26.79
CA SER A 128 16.14 13.41 -27.84
C SER A 128 14.80 14.02 -27.41
N LYS A 129 14.31 13.69 -26.21
CA LYS A 129 12.96 14.08 -25.72
C LYS A 129 11.84 13.67 -26.69
N SER A 130 12.00 12.53 -27.36
CA SER A 130 11.02 12.03 -28.32
C SER A 130 9.99 11.12 -27.64
N ILE A 131 8.73 11.16 -28.11
CA ILE A 131 7.67 10.29 -27.60
C ILE A 131 8.00 8.84 -27.97
N PRO A 132 8.09 7.90 -26.99
CA PRO A 132 8.42 6.51 -27.27
C PRO A 132 7.46 5.87 -28.27
N GLN A 133 8.00 5.02 -29.15
CA GLN A 133 7.21 4.31 -30.16
C GLN A 133 7.07 2.82 -29.80
N TYR A 134 5.84 2.32 -29.83
CA TYR A 134 5.51 0.91 -29.61
C TYR A 134 4.89 0.29 -30.86
N THR A 135 4.78 -1.03 -30.89
CA THR A 135 4.10 -1.76 -31.98
C THR A 135 2.64 -1.31 -32.15
N SER A 136 2.00 -0.85 -31.08
CA SER A 136 0.64 -0.31 -31.07
C SER A 136 0.55 1.19 -31.42
N GLY A 137 1.68 1.83 -31.73
CA GLY A 137 1.78 3.26 -32.03
C GLY A 137 2.54 4.06 -30.96
N PRO A 138 2.49 5.40 -31.03
CA PRO A 138 3.18 6.27 -30.07
C PRO A 138 2.61 6.08 -28.66
N ALA A 139 3.48 6.20 -27.66
CA ALA A 139 3.08 6.22 -26.26
C ALA A 139 2.10 7.37 -25.99
N ASN A 140 1.05 7.10 -25.20
CA ASN A 140 0.10 8.12 -24.78
C ASN A 140 0.67 8.93 -23.61
N ILE A 141 1.61 9.83 -23.93
CA ILE A 141 2.31 10.69 -22.97
C ILE A 141 2.60 12.06 -23.60
N SER A 142 2.66 13.11 -22.78
CA SER A 142 3.13 14.43 -23.22
C SER A 142 4.61 14.39 -23.57
N ALA A 143 5.06 15.20 -24.52
CA ALA A 143 6.50 15.39 -24.79
C ALA A 143 7.24 16.03 -23.61
N ASP A 144 6.51 16.75 -22.76
CA ASP A 144 7.01 17.29 -21.50
C ASP A 144 6.98 16.23 -20.39
N TYR A 145 7.87 15.25 -20.50
CA TYR A 145 8.05 14.18 -19.53
C TYR A 145 9.42 14.25 -18.84
N ARG A 146 9.52 13.60 -17.68
CA ARG A 146 10.78 13.35 -16.97
C ARG A 146 10.97 11.85 -16.70
N PRO A 147 12.21 11.38 -16.49
CA PRO A 147 12.44 10.08 -15.88
C PRO A 147 11.66 9.97 -14.56
N ALA A 148 10.96 8.85 -14.39
CA ALA A 148 10.25 8.55 -13.16
C ALA A 148 11.24 7.99 -12.13
N TRP A 149 11.09 8.44 -10.89
CA TRP A 149 11.77 7.79 -9.77
C TRP A 149 11.01 6.56 -9.33
N GLN A 150 11.67 5.65 -8.62
CA GLN A 150 11.01 4.44 -8.15
C GLN A 150 9.86 4.79 -7.19
N GLY A 151 8.65 4.30 -7.47
CA GLY A 151 7.45 4.47 -6.63
C GLY A 151 6.64 5.75 -6.94
N ASP A 152 7.18 6.63 -7.77
CA ASP A 152 6.58 7.90 -8.17
C ASP A 152 5.22 7.70 -8.85
N GLU A 153 5.14 6.72 -9.76
CA GLU A 153 3.93 6.37 -10.48
C GLU A 153 2.78 5.96 -9.55
N PHE A 154 3.09 5.33 -8.42
CA PHE A 154 2.09 4.85 -7.47
C PHE A 154 1.57 5.99 -6.59
N LEU A 155 2.46 6.88 -6.15
CA LEU A 155 2.06 8.08 -5.41
C LEU A 155 1.20 8.99 -6.29
N ILE A 156 1.62 9.21 -7.54
CA ILE A 156 0.87 10.05 -8.49
C ILE A 156 -0.48 9.41 -8.85
N ASP A 157 -0.57 8.09 -9.10
CA ASP A 157 -1.87 7.42 -9.31
C ASP A 157 -2.78 7.61 -8.09
N PHE A 158 -2.27 7.44 -6.87
CA PHE A 158 -3.03 7.68 -5.65
C PHE A 158 -3.58 9.11 -5.57
N LEU A 159 -2.76 10.13 -5.86
CA LEU A 159 -3.20 11.53 -5.86
C LEU A 159 -4.27 11.78 -6.92
N ILE A 160 -4.12 11.25 -8.13
CA ILE A 160 -5.14 11.36 -9.20
C ILE A 160 -6.48 10.78 -8.72
N GLN A 161 -6.44 9.60 -8.09
CA GLN A 161 -7.67 8.94 -7.64
C GLN A 161 -8.31 9.67 -6.46
N TRP A 162 -7.51 10.08 -5.47
CA TRP A 162 -8.00 10.74 -4.25
C TRP A 162 -8.49 12.15 -4.51
N LEU A 163 -7.72 12.97 -5.23
CA LEU A 163 -8.07 14.35 -5.58
C LEU A 163 -9.09 14.42 -6.73
N ASN A 164 -9.52 13.26 -7.24
CA ASN A 164 -10.48 13.12 -8.33
C ASN A 164 -10.05 13.86 -9.62
N ILE A 165 -8.75 13.95 -9.89
CA ILE A 165 -8.19 14.67 -11.04
C ILE A 165 -8.71 14.04 -12.35
N PRO A 166 -9.31 14.81 -13.27
CA PRO A 166 -9.86 14.29 -14.51
C PRO A 166 -8.77 13.80 -15.47
N ASN A 167 -9.14 12.97 -16.44
CA ASN A 167 -8.20 12.53 -17.48
C ASN A 167 -7.93 13.68 -18.48
N PRO A 168 -6.68 13.90 -18.92
CA PRO A 168 -6.35 14.95 -19.89
C PRO A 168 -6.88 14.68 -21.31
N ALA A 169 -7.37 13.48 -21.58
CA ALA A 169 -7.89 13.07 -22.88
C ALA A 169 -9.26 12.40 -22.77
N ASN A 170 -10.05 12.56 -23.83
CA ASN A 170 -11.32 11.86 -24.04
C ASN A 170 -11.10 10.70 -25.01
N TYR A 171 -11.77 9.57 -24.75
CA TYR A 171 -11.81 8.48 -25.71
C TYR A 171 -12.98 8.70 -26.68
N LYS A 172 -12.68 8.94 -27.96
CA LYS A 172 -13.66 9.14 -29.04
C LYS A 172 -13.20 8.36 -30.27
N ASP A 173 -14.13 7.65 -30.92
CA ASP A 173 -13.88 6.91 -32.17
C ASP A 173 -12.66 5.97 -32.13
N GLY A 174 -12.49 5.28 -30.99
CA GLY A 174 -11.39 4.34 -30.80
C GLY A 174 -10.04 4.99 -30.45
N LYS A 175 -9.98 6.32 -30.33
CA LYS A 175 -8.74 7.09 -30.11
C LYS A 175 -8.83 8.00 -28.89
N TRP A 176 -7.69 8.21 -28.24
CA TRP A 176 -7.54 9.22 -27.21
C TRP A 176 -7.28 10.58 -27.86
N ILE A 177 -8.16 11.54 -27.61
CA ILE A 177 -8.06 12.91 -28.09
C ILE A 177 -7.87 13.81 -26.87
N MET A 178 -6.76 14.56 -26.83
CA MET A 178 -6.51 15.52 -25.76
C MET A 178 -7.66 16.52 -25.65
N LYS A 179 -8.01 16.89 -24.43
CA LYS A 179 -8.90 18.04 -24.19
C LYS A 179 -8.27 19.31 -24.78
N GLU A 180 -9.14 20.24 -25.17
CA GLU A 180 -8.71 21.57 -25.64
C GLU A 180 -7.92 22.30 -24.54
N ASP A 181 -8.38 22.22 -23.29
CA ASP A 181 -7.67 22.64 -22.10
C ASP A 181 -7.53 21.47 -21.12
N PRO A 182 -6.33 20.87 -21.00
CA PRO A 182 -6.06 19.79 -20.06
C PRO A 182 -5.46 20.27 -18.73
N SER A 183 -5.44 21.59 -18.44
CA SER A 183 -4.81 22.13 -17.22
C SER A 183 -5.41 21.58 -15.92
N ASP A 184 -6.71 21.25 -15.93
CA ASP A 184 -7.43 20.62 -14.83
C ASP A 184 -6.95 19.19 -14.51
N SER A 185 -6.16 18.59 -15.39
CA SER A 185 -5.64 17.23 -15.28
C SER A 185 -4.19 17.17 -14.76
N GLU A 186 -3.56 18.30 -14.49
CA GLU A 186 -2.17 18.34 -14.06
C GLU A 186 -1.98 17.82 -12.62
N VAL A 187 -0.92 17.04 -12.44
CA VAL A 187 -0.50 16.46 -11.16
C VAL A 187 1.01 16.34 -11.15
N SER A 188 1.64 17.23 -10.40
CA SER A 188 3.08 17.24 -10.16
C SER A 188 3.33 17.69 -8.73
N LEU A 189 4.41 17.20 -8.14
CA LEU A 189 4.82 17.54 -6.78
C LEU A 189 6.22 18.15 -6.80
N ASP A 190 6.58 18.92 -5.76
CA ASP A 190 7.99 19.21 -5.49
C ASP A 190 8.69 17.98 -4.91
N MET A 191 9.02 17.14 -5.86
CA MET A 191 9.75 15.91 -5.79
C MET A 191 11.12 16.06 -5.07
N ALA A 192 11.80 17.21 -5.18
CA ALA A 192 13.06 17.46 -4.47
C ALA A 192 12.83 17.84 -3.00
N ALA A 193 11.75 18.55 -2.70
CA ALA A 193 11.33 18.86 -1.33
C ALA A 193 10.91 17.59 -0.58
N LEU A 194 10.18 16.67 -1.24
CA LEU A 194 9.79 15.39 -0.66
C LEU A 194 10.99 14.57 -0.17
N PHE A 195 12.06 14.46 -0.97
CA PHE A 195 13.27 13.72 -0.54
C PHE A 195 14.00 14.36 0.64
N LYS A 196 13.73 15.63 0.96
CA LYS A 196 14.22 16.30 2.17
C LYS A 196 13.25 16.16 3.36
N GLY A 197 12.15 15.44 3.19
CA GLY A 197 11.11 15.25 4.18
C GLY A 197 10.11 16.41 4.29
N ASP A 198 10.15 17.38 3.36
CA ASP A 198 9.17 18.46 3.34
C ASP A 198 7.89 17.98 2.65
N VAL A 199 6.84 17.79 3.45
CA VAL A 199 5.51 17.33 3.01
C VAL A 199 4.45 18.42 3.11
N LYS A 200 4.82 19.70 3.19
CA LYS A 200 3.87 20.81 3.36
C LYS A 200 2.78 20.84 2.29
N GLU A 201 3.18 20.71 1.02
CA GLU A 201 2.24 20.63 -0.11
C GLU A 201 1.21 19.50 0.09
N LEU A 202 1.66 18.32 0.54
CA LEU A 202 0.75 17.20 0.82
C LEU A 202 -0.16 17.47 2.04
N LYS A 203 0.34 18.15 3.09
CA LYS A 203 -0.48 18.53 4.26
C LYS A 203 -1.56 19.54 3.88
N GLU A 204 -1.27 20.47 2.98
CA GLU A 204 -2.25 21.40 2.42
C GLU A 204 -3.33 20.65 1.63
N LEU A 205 -2.94 19.68 0.80
CA LEU A 205 -3.89 18.81 0.08
C LEU A 205 -4.80 18.02 1.00
N VAL A 206 -4.28 17.47 2.11
CA VAL A 206 -5.12 16.79 3.13
C VAL A 206 -6.21 17.71 3.67
N THR A 207 -5.88 19.00 3.86
CA THR A 207 -6.85 19.99 4.35
C THR A 207 -7.87 20.36 3.29
N LEU A 208 -7.43 20.64 2.05
CA LEU A 208 -8.29 20.99 0.92
C LEU A 208 -9.24 19.87 0.52
N ALA A 209 -8.75 18.62 0.56
CA ALA A 209 -9.48 17.43 0.12
C ALA A 209 -10.02 16.60 1.29
N ALA A 210 -10.26 17.20 2.45
CA ALA A 210 -10.73 16.51 3.66
C ALA A 210 -12.05 15.74 3.42
N ALA A 211 -12.94 16.28 2.59
CA ALA A 211 -14.21 15.66 2.22
C ALA A 211 -14.08 14.60 1.11
N TYR A 212 -12.93 14.51 0.45
CA TYR A 212 -12.77 13.65 -0.72
C TYR A 212 -12.52 12.21 -0.29
N THR A 213 -12.97 11.29 -1.14
CA THR A 213 -12.91 9.85 -0.87
C THR A 213 -12.12 9.14 -1.95
N VAL A 214 -11.20 8.29 -1.52
CA VAL A 214 -10.45 7.37 -2.37
C VAL A 214 -10.78 5.94 -2.02
N LYS A 215 -10.81 5.04 -3.00
CA LYS A 215 -11.03 3.61 -2.79
C LYS A 215 -9.73 2.83 -2.99
N GLY A 216 -9.45 1.89 -2.10
CA GLY A 216 -8.27 1.02 -2.17
C GLY A 216 -8.55 -0.36 -1.60
N ALA A 217 -7.75 -1.35 -2.00
CA ALA A 217 -7.86 -2.71 -1.50
C ALA A 217 -7.06 -2.87 -0.19
N VAL A 218 -7.77 -3.27 0.86
CA VAL A 218 -7.20 -3.70 2.14
C VAL A 218 -6.96 -5.19 2.07
N GLY A 219 -5.80 -5.62 2.57
CA GLY A 219 -5.42 -7.01 2.66
C GLY A 219 -4.75 -7.34 3.98
N ILE A 220 -4.54 -8.63 4.19
CA ILE A 220 -3.97 -9.17 5.41
C ILE A 220 -2.64 -9.80 5.06
N ARG A 221 -1.57 -9.26 5.63
CA ARG A 221 -0.23 -9.80 5.50
C ARG A 221 0.08 -10.69 6.69
N THR A 222 0.34 -11.96 6.40
CA THR A 222 0.82 -12.95 7.35
C THR A 222 2.34 -13.02 7.28
N VAL A 223 3.00 -12.96 8.43
CA VAL A 223 4.45 -13.05 8.58
C VAL A 223 4.74 -14.11 9.63
N ASP A 224 5.43 -15.16 9.21
CA ASP A 224 5.93 -16.21 10.09
C ASP A 224 7.33 -15.84 10.56
N ASN A 225 7.50 -15.73 11.87
CA ASN A 225 8.80 -15.49 12.51
C ASN A 225 9.07 -16.59 13.56
N GLU A 226 10.28 -16.61 14.11
CA GLU A 226 10.68 -17.51 15.21
C GLU A 226 9.74 -17.42 16.43
N ASN A 227 9.08 -16.26 16.61
CA ASN A 227 8.12 -16.01 17.69
C ASN A 227 6.66 -16.28 17.30
N GLY A 228 6.41 -17.02 16.21
CA GLY A 228 5.08 -17.38 15.71
C GLY A 228 4.57 -16.51 14.56
N THR A 229 3.37 -16.85 14.08
CA THR A 229 2.68 -16.17 12.99
C THR A 229 2.06 -14.86 13.46
N ARG A 230 2.38 -13.76 12.78
CA ARG A 230 1.78 -12.43 13.00
C ARG A 230 1.04 -11.96 11.77
N GLN A 231 -0.12 -11.35 11.97
CA GLN A 231 -0.91 -10.75 10.90
C GLN A 231 -0.90 -9.23 11.02
N TYR A 232 -0.88 -8.55 9.87
CA TYR A 232 -0.91 -7.10 9.76
C TYR A 232 -1.88 -6.67 8.67
N GLN A 233 -2.50 -5.52 8.87
CA GLN A 233 -3.25 -4.84 7.82
C GLN A 233 -2.31 -4.25 6.78
N ALA A 234 -2.62 -4.42 5.51
CA ALA A 234 -1.89 -3.86 4.38
C ALA A 234 -2.84 -3.20 3.39
N VAL A 235 -2.37 -2.18 2.69
CA VAL A 235 -3.10 -1.56 1.57
C VAL A 235 -2.34 -1.82 0.28
N PHE A 236 -3.04 -2.24 -0.77
CA PHE A 236 -2.45 -2.40 -2.09
C PHE A 236 -2.18 -1.03 -2.71
N THR A 237 -0.92 -0.58 -2.66
CA THR A 237 -0.54 0.79 -3.05
C THR A 237 -0.31 0.97 -4.55
N ARG A 238 -0.42 -0.08 -5.36
CA ARG A 238 -0.13 0.00 -6.80
C ARG A 238 -1.33 0.43 -7.64
N LYS A 239 -2.53 0.39 -7.09
CA LYS A 239 -3.73 0.86 -7.77
C LYS A 239 -4.81 1.29 -6.79
N PHE A 240 -5.36 2.46 -7.04
CA PHE A 240 -6.53 2.99 -6.35
C PHE A 240 -7.67 3.24 -7.32
N ALA A 241 -8.82 3.66 -6.79
CA ALA A 241 -9.94 4.11 -7.58
C ALA A 241 -10.58 5.37 -6.99
N LYS A 242 -11.08 6.25 -7.87
CA LYS A 242 -11.98 7.34 -7.51
C LYS A 242 -13.24 6.81 -6.81
N ASN A 243 -13.87 7.64 -5.98
CA ASN A 243 -15.09 7.28 -5.27
C ASN A 243 -16.22 6.77 -6.19
N ALA A 244 -16.39 7.37 -7.37
CA ALA A 244 -17.46 7.00 -8.31
C ALA A 244 -17.29 5.61 -8.95
N VAL A 245 -16.10 5.02 -8.89
CA VAL A 245 -15.82 3.72 -9.52
C VAL A 245 -16.45 2.59 -8.70
N THR A 246 -17.19 1.73 -9.37
CA THR A 246 -17.81 0.52 -8.79
C THR A 246 -17.26 -0.78 -9.38
N ASP A 247 -16.63 -0.71 -10.55
CA ASP A 247 -15.93 -1.85 -11.17
C ASP A 247 -14.47 -1.85 -10.73
N TYR A 248 -14.08 -2.90 -9.99
CA TYR A 248 -12.74 -3.07 -9.44
C TYR A 248 -11.87 -4.05 -10.25
N SER A 249 -12.31 -4.47 -11.45
CA SER A 249 -11.58 -5.40 -12.32
C SER A 249 -10.13 -4.97 -12.59
N LYS A 250 -9.87 -3.66 -12.74
CA LYS A 250 -8.51 -3.13 -12.92
C LYS A 250 -7.64 -3.25 -11.67
N ILE A 251 -8.23 -3.13 -10.48
CA ILE A 251 -7.52 -3.32 -9.22
C ILE A 251 -7.24 -4.82 -9.03
N ASP A 252 -8.23 -5.66 -9.32
CA ASP A 252 -8.13 -7.12 -9.27
C ASP A 252 -6.99 -7.63 -10.17
N ALA A 253 -6.97 -7.19 -11.43
CA ALA A 253 -5.92 -7.52 -12.39
C ALA A 253 -4.54 -7.03 -11.94
N ALA A 254 -4.46 -5.83 -11.34
CA ALA A 254 -3.19 -5.30 -10.83
C ALA A 254 -2.69 -6.09 -9.61
N ILE A 255 -3.58 -6.53 -8.72
CA ILE A 255 -3.24 -7.41 -7.59
C ILE A 255 -2.70 -8.74 -8.13
N ALA A 256 -3.44 -9.38 -9.05
CA ALA A 256 -3.06 -10.65 -9.63
C ALA A 256 -1.70 -10.60 -10.33
N ASP A 257 -1.48 -9.59 -11.19
CA ASP A 257 -0.19 -9.39 -11.88
C ASP A 257 0.95 -9.15 -10.88
N PHE A 258 0.72 -8.33 -9.85
CA PHE A 258 1.76 -8.09 -8.86
C PHE A 258 2.12 -9.36 -8.08
N GLN A 259 1.12 -10.13 -7.66
CA GLN A 259 1.33 -11.38 -6.91
C GLN A 259 1.94 -12.49 -7.79
N SER A 260 1.54 -12.61 -9.06
CA SER A 260 2.13 -13.59 -9.98
C SER A 260 3.61 -13.31 -10.26
N ASN A 261 4.03 -12.04 -10.15
CA ASN A 261 5.42 -11.62 -10.24
C ASN A 261 6.16 -11.66 -8.88
N GLY A 262 5.61 -12.35 -7.88
CA GLY A 262 6.23 -12.53 -6.55
C GLY A 262 6.06 -11.35 -5.58
N GLY A 263 5.20 -10.38 -5.93
CA GLY A 263 4.90 -9.21 -5.11
C GLY A 263 3.98 -9.51 -3.92
N ALA A 264 4.17 -8.76 -2.82
CA ALA A 264 3.40 -8.89 -1.57
C ALA A 264 3.24 -10.35 -1.07
N PRO A 265 4.36 -11.08 -0.88
CA PRO A 265 4.30 -12.46 -0.38
C PRO A 265 3.58 -12.52 0.97
N GLY A 266 2.76 -13.57 1.14
CA GLY A 266 1.97 -13.78 2.34
C GLY A 266 0.86 -12.75 2.58
N THR A 267 0.52 -11.94 1.57
CA THR A 267 -0.58 -10.95 1.69
C THR A 267 -1.79 -11.39 0.89
N GLU A 268 -2.94 -11.48 1.55
CA GLU A 268 -4.22 -11.76 0.92
C GLU A 268 -5.00 -10.46 0.72
N PHE A 269 -5.28 -10.10 -0.53
CA PHE A 269 -6.17 -8.98 -0.88
C PHE A 269 -7.53 -9.49 -1.35
N SER A 270 -8.55 -8.64 -1.27
CA SER A 270 -9.87 -8.92 -1.83
C SER A 270 -10.45 -7.67 -2.49
N THR A 271 -11.14 -7.86 -3.60
CA THR A 271 -11.89 -6.80 -4.29
C THR A 271 -13.38 -6.75 -3.90
N GLN A 272 -13.81 -7.63 -2.99
CA GLN A 272 -15.14 -7.60 -2.37
C GLN A 272 -15.27 -6.39 -1.43
N PRO A 273 -16.49 -5.92 -1.10
CA PRO A 273 -16.68 -4.90 -0.07
C PRO A 273 -15.99 -5.29 1.25
N LEU A 274 -15.40 -4.31 1.93
CA LEU A 274 -14.66 -4.50 3.18
C LEU A 274 -15.43 -5.41 4.15
N HIS A 275 -14.75 -6.42 4.68
CA HIS A 275 -15.32 -7.41 5.58
C HIS A 275 -14.27 -7.93 6.56
N GLU A 276 -14.74 -8.45 7.71
CA GLU A 276 -13.90 -9.12 8.68
C GLU A 276 -13.34 -10.42 8.08
N ASN A 277 -12.09 -10.71 8.38
CA ASN A 277 -11.46 -11.96 7.98
C ASN A 277 -11.93 -13.08 8.90
N VAL A 278 -12.91 -13.84 8.43
CA VAL A 278 -13.34 -15.06 9.09
C VAL A 278 -12.43 -16.18 8.58
N VAL A 279 -11.58 -16.72 9.46
CA VAL A 279 -10.86 -17.96 9.16
C VAL A 279 -11.89 -19.08 9.25
N GLU A 280 -12.41 -19.53 8.12
CA GLU A 280 -13.19 -20.76 8.08
C GLU A 280 -12.27 -21.91 8.48
N ALA A 281 -12.71 -22.74 9.44
CA ALA A 281 -11.94 -23.89 9.86
C ALA A 281 -11.79 -24.85 8.68
N THR A 282 -10.55 -25.12 8.27
CA THR A 282 -10.26 -26.17 7.29
C THR A 282 -10.82 -27.49 7.80
N SER A 283 -11.88 -28.02 7.17
CA SER A 283 -12.35 -29.36 7.51
C SER A 283 -11.31 -30.36 7.00
N PHE A 284 -10.55 -30.96 7.92
CA PHE A 284 -9.79 -32.17 7.62
C PHE A 284 -10.79 -33.32 7.54
N ALA A 285 -11.53 -33.42 6.43
CA ALA A 285 -12.18 -34.68 6.12
C ALA A 285 -11.05 -35.71 5.89
N ALA A 286 -11.02 -36.77 6.68
CA ALA A 286 -10.12 -37.88 6.45
C ALA A 286 -10.32 -38.36 5.01
N SER A 287 -9.26 -38.38 4.21
CA SER A 287 -9.29 -39.04 2.92
C SER A 287 -9.52 -40.53 3.16
N ASP A 288 -10.55 -41.12 2.54
CA ASP A 288 -10.86 -42.56 2.59
C ASP A 288 -9.71 -43.46 2.07
N ASN A 289 -8.62 -42.88 1.58
CA ASN A 289 -7.42 -43.59 1.16
C ASN A 289 -6.24 -43.24 2.07
N ASP A 290 -6.25 -43.74 3.30
CA ASP A 290 -5.03 -43.90 4.09
C ASP A 290 -4.22 -45.07 3.49
N PRO A 291 -3.06 -44.83 2.84
CA PRO A 291 -2.23 -45.89 2.28
C PRO A 291 -1.47 -46.68 3.36
N LEU A 292 -1.63 -46.35 4.64
CA LEU A 292 -1.04 -47.02 5.80
C LEU A 292 -2.11 -47.61 6.72
N GLY A 293 -3.16 -48.18 6.12
CA GLY A 293 -4.34 -48.75 6.79
C GLY A 293 -4.05 -49.34 8.17
N ALA A 294 -4.88 -48.95 9.14
CA ALA A 294 -4.82 -49.28 10.56
C ALA A 294 -4.08 -50.59 10.87
N ALA A 295 -2.80 -50.47 11.23
CA ALA A 295 -2.03 -51.60 11.73
C ALA A 295 -2.65 -52.02 13.08
N THR A 296 -3.38 -53.14 13.07
CA THR A 296 -3.73 -53.87 14.28
C THR A 296 -2.45 -54.17 15.06
N ALA A 297 -2.39 -53.70 16.30
CA ALA A 297 -1.26 -53.91 17.19
C ALA A 297 -0.99 -55.42 17.36
N PRO A 298 0.27 -55.88 17.27
CA PRO A 298 0.60 -57.27 17.53
C PRO A 298 0.44 -57.56 19.03
N THR A 299 -0.49 -58.44 19.36
CA THR A 299 -0.61 -59.05 20.70
C THR A 299 0.58 -59.98 20.96
N ALA A 300 1.19 -59.80 22.13
CA ALA A 300 2.18 -60.62 22.84
C ALA A 300 3.64 -60.12 22.80
N THR A 301 4.07 -59.56 23.93
CA THR A 301 5.48 -59.47 24.35
C THR A 301 5.95 -60.84 24.86
N PRO A 302 7.14 -61.34 24.49
CA PRO A 302 7.63 -62.64 24.96
C PRO A 302 8.38 -62.58 26.30
N TRP A 303 8.27 -61.48 27.06
CA TRP A 303 8.83 -61.39 28.41
C TRP A 303 7.98 -60.43 29.25
N GLY A 304 7.26 -60.96 30.23
CA GLY A 304 6.82 -60.29 31.47
C GLY A 304 5.92 -59.07 31.34
#